data_AF-A0A7H8XQI2-F1
#
_entry.id   AF-A0A7H8XQI2-F1
#
_cell.length_a   1.000
_cell.length_b   1.000
_cell.length_c   1.000
_cell.angle_alpha   90.00
_cell.angle_beta   90.00
_cell.angle_gamma   90.00
#
_symmetry.space_group_name_H-M   'P 1'
#
loop_
_entity.id
_entity.type
_entity.pdbx_description
1 polymer ?
#
loop_
_entity_poly.entity_id
_entity_poly.type
_entity_poly.pdbx_seq_one_letter_code
_entity_poly.pdbx_strand_id
1 'polypeptide(L)'
;MRIMRAAFASRFDADNPLAALTVGEQPEPAHPEDDWVTVQVRASSINHHDLWSLRGIGLGADRLPMILGCDAVGTAPDGTDVVVFPLVVDPGDPRGMSILSEHFPGTFAERVAVPRMNLLPLPAGLSATDAACLPTAWLTAWRMLTTKGRVDEADAVLVQGAGGGVATAAVALAVALGKRVYATSRDAGKRERIAQLGATALEPGARLPERVDVVIETVGEATFDHSLKSAAPMARIVVSGATAGHEPKVNLRRVFAMQLEILGTSMGTPGELTELLTFCAEHEVRPVVDSVVPFGRIEEAFARLHSGAAFGKIVIDHTA
;
A
#
# COMPACT_ATOMS: atom_id res chain seq x y z
N MET A 1 -10.23 -33.44 -4.21
CA MET A 1 -9.34 -32.31 -3.84
C MET A 1 -10.22 -31.29 -3.14
N ARG A 2 -9.80 -30.75 -1.99
CA ARG A 2 -10.56 -29.64 -1.38
C ARG A 2 -10.34 -28.38 -2.22
N ILE A 3 -11.39 -27.60 -2.38
CA ILE A 3 -11.47 -26.41 -3.22
C ILE A 3 -11.90 -25.24 -2.35
N MET A 4 -11.45 -24.05 -2.72
CA MET A 4 -11.81 -22.78 -2.08
C MET A 4 -12.12 -21.73 -3.14
N ARG A 5 -12.92 -20.72 -2.79
CA ARG A 5 -13.14 -19.57 -3.67
C ARG A 5 -11.93 -18.64 -3.65
N ALA A 6 -11.55 -18.14 -4.82
CA ALA A 6 -10.45 -17.21 -5.02
C ALA A 6 -10.71 -16.23 -6.17
N ALA A 7 -10.06 -15.07 -6.11
CA ALA A 7 -9.93 -14.13 -7.23
C ALA A 7 -8.49 -14.19 -7.76
N PHE A 8 -8.35 -14.50 -9.05
CA PHE A 8 -7.07 -14.83 -9.65
C PHE A 8 -6.95 -14.30 -11.08
N ALA A 9 -5.72 -14.12 -11.54
CA ALA A 9 -5.41 -13.92 -12.96
C ALA A 9 -5.22 -15.29 -13.63
N SER A 10 -5.89 -15.52 -14.76
CA SER A 10 -5.70 -16.69 -15.62
C SER A 10 -5.03 -16.35 -16.95
N ARG A 11 -4.97 -15.06 -17.26
CA ARG A 11 -4.30 -14.42 -18.40
C ARG A 11 -3.95 -12.99 -17.99
N PHE A 12 -3.25 -12.28 -18.87
CA PHE A 12 -3.05 -10.84 -18.72
C PHE A 12 -3.82 -10.07 -19.77
N ASP A 13 -4.14 -8.83 -19.43
CA ASP A 13 -4.67 -7.85 -20.37
C ASP A 13 -4.10 -6.47 -20.00
N ALA A 14 -3.14 -6.00 -20.79
CA ALA A 14 -2.43 -4.75 -20.52
C ALA A 14 -3.35 -3.53 -20.61
N ASP A 15 -4.31 -3.56 -21.55
CA ASP A 15 -5.20 -2.45 -21.85
C ASP A 15 -6.46 -2.47 -20.99
N ASN A 16 -7.00 -3.66 -20.73
CA ASN A 16 -8.20 -3.88 -19.92
C ASN A 16 -7.94 -4.90 -18.79
N PRO A 17 -7.19 -4.53 -17.73
CA PRO A 17 -6.84 -5.45 -16.65
C PRO A 17 -8.05 -6.10 -15.99
N LEU A 18 -9.20 -5.43 -15.93
CA LEU A 18 -10.40 -5.98 -15.33
C LEU A 18 -10.93 -7.21 -16.08
N ALA A 19 -10.71 -7.30 -17.39
CA ALA A 19 -11.07 -8.49 -18.16
C ALA A 19 -10.24 -9.72 -17.77
N ALA A 20 -9.01 -9.52 -17.30
CA ALA A 20 -8.12 -10.60 -16.85
C ALA A 20 -8.45 -11.13 -15.44
N LEU A 21 -9.32 -10.45 -14.69
CA LEU A 21 -9.77 -10.89 -13.36
C LEU A 21 -10.75 -12.06 -13.50
N THR A 22 -10.50 -13.13 -12.75
CA THR A 22 -11.41 -14.29 -12.66
C THR A 22 -11.75 -14.54 -11.20
N VAL A 23 -13.03 -14.74 -10.88
CA VAL A 23 -13.49 -15.21 -9.56
C VAL A 23 -14.04 -16.62 -9.72
N GLY A 24 -13.52 -17.57 -8.96
CA GLY A 24 -13.91 -18.98 -9.10
C GLY A 24 -13.28 -19.89 -8.06
N GLU A 25 -13.37 -21.19 -8.31
CA GLU A 25 -12.78 -22.20 -7.43
C GLU A 25 -11.30 -22.42 -7.78
N GLN A 26 -10.47 -22.54 -6.75
CA GLN A 26 -9.06 -22.91 -6.82
C GLN A 26 -8.78 -24.04 -5.83
N PRO A 27 -7.71 -24.84 -6.04
CA PRO A 27 -7.25 -25.80 -5.06
C PRO A 27 -6.96 -25.12 -3.70
N GLU A 28 -7.12 -25.86 -2.61
CA GLU A 28 -6.59 -25.44 -1.31
C GLU A 28 -5.09 -25.08 -1.40
N PRO A 29 -4.60 -24.12 -0.61
CA PRO A 29 -3.19 -23.73 -0.63
C PRO A 29 -2.27 -24.91 -0.30
N ALA A 30 -1.28 -25.14 -1.15
CA ALA A 30 -0.17 -26.03 -0.84
C ALA A 30 0.85 -25.32 0.05
N HIS A 31 1.63 -26.09 0.81
CA HIS A 31 2.78 -25.61 1.58
C HIS A 31 4.04 -25.89 0.78
N PRO A 32 4.74 -24.86 0.27
CA PRO A 32 6.03 -25.04 -0.41
C PRO A 32 7.10 -25.62 0.52
N GLU A 33 7.09 -25.24 1.79
CA GLU A 33 8.06 -25.65 2.82
C GLU A 33 7.34 -26.00 4.14
N ASP A 34 8.02 -26.73 5.04
CA ASP A 34 7.44 -27.25 6.29
C ASP A 34 7.01 -26.17 7.30
N ASP A 35 7.60 -24.97 7.22
CA ASP A 35 7.31 -23.85 8.12
C ASP A 35 6.12 -22.99 7.68
N TRP A 36 5.48 -23.35 6.57
CA TRP A 36 4.29 -22.67 6.07
C TRP A 36 3.03 -23.08 6.83
N VAL A 37 2.09 -22.15 6.89
CA VAL A 37 0.82 -22.31 7.59
C VAL A 37 -0.32 -21.75 6.77
N THR A 38 -1.48 -22.39 6.87
CA THR A 38 -2.70 -21.91 6.23
C THR A 38 -3.48 -21.01 7.18
N VAL A 39 -3.73 -19.78 6.77
CA VAL A 39 -4.55 -18.79 7.47
C VAL A 39 -5.95 -18.78 6.87
N GLN A 40 -6.98 -18.81 7.71
CA GLN A 40 -8.36 -18.51 7.30
C GLN A 40 -8.50 -17.00 7.12
N VAL A 41 -8.67 -16.52 5.89
CA VAL A 41 -8.77 -15.08 5.62
C VAL A 41 -10.13 -14.58 6.12
N ARG A 42 -10.12 -13.43 6.80
CA ARG A 42 -11.31 -12.73 7.31
C ARG A 42 -11.50 -11.38 6.62
N ALA A 43 -10.40 -10.66 6.40
CA ALA A 43 -10.40 -9.41 5.66
C ALA A 43 -9.11 -9.28 4.84
N SER A 44 -9.19 -8.65 3.68
CA SER A 44 -8.03 -8.23 2.89
C SER A 44 -8.26 -6.81 2.37
N SER A 45 -7.28 -6.22 1.68
CA SER A 45 -7.51 -4.95 1.00
C SER A 45 -6.83 -4.91 -0.37
N ILE A 46 -7.40 -4.12 -1.27
CA ILE A 46 -6.92 -4.00 -2.66
C ILE A 46 -5.86 -2.94 -2.82
N ASN A 47 -4.87 -3.21 -3.67
CA ASN A 47 -3.74 -2.35 -3.99
C ASN A 47 -3.61 -2.15 -5.50
N HIS A 48 -2.90 -1.10 -5.92
CA HIS A 48 -2.60 -0.90 -7.35
C HIS A 48 -1.76 -2.06 -7.93
N HIS A 49 -0.99 -2.73 -7.07
CA HIS A 49 -0.30 -3.98 -7.39
C HIS A 49 -1.21 -5.01 -8.06
N ASP A 50 -2.44 -5.19 -7.56
CA ASP A 50 -3.37 -6.17 -8.11
C ASP A 50 -3.78 -5.84 -9.55
N LEU A 51 -3.94 -4.55 -9.87
CA LEU A 51 -4.20 -4.09 -11.24
C LEU A 51 -2.97 -4.23 -12.15
N TRP A 52 -1.77 -4.07 -11.61
CA TRP A 52 -0.52 -4.28 -12.34
C TRP A 52 -0.28 -5.76 -12.65
N SER A 53 -0.54 -6.65 -11.70
CA SER A 53 -0.49 -8.10 -11.92
C SER A 53 -1.43 -8.54 -13.04
N LEU A 54 -2.64 -7.98 -13.11
CA LEU A 54 -3.59 -8.22 -14.21
C LEU A 54 -3.08 -7.74 -15.59
N ARG A 55 -2.16 -6.78 -15.61
CA ARG A 55 -1.47 -6.30 -16.83
C ARG A 55 -0.21 -7.10 -17.17
N GLY A 56 0.19 -8.07 -16.34
CA GLY A 56 1.47 -8.78 -16.48
C GLY A 56 2.69 -7.98 -16.02
N ILE A 57 2.51 -6.99 -15.15
CA ILE A 57 3.60 -6.22 -14.54
C ILE A 57 3.90 -6.82 -13.17
N GLY A 58 5.11 -7.33 -12.97
CA GLY A 58 5.54 -8.00 -11.72
C GLY A 58 5.14 -9.47 -11.61
N LEU A 59 4.27 -9.97 -12.50
CA LEU A 59 3.80 -11.35 -12.54
C LEU A 59 4.08 -11.98 -13.93
N GLY A 60 4.81 -13.09 -13.97
CA GLY A 60 5.15 -13.83 -15.19
C GLY A 60 4.03 -14.78 -15.66
N ALA A 61 3.91 -14.99 -16.97
CA ALA A 61 2.87 -15.83 -17.56
C ALA A 61 3.01 -17.32 -17.19
N ASP A 62 4.22 -17.76 -16.90
CA ASP A 62 4.58 -19.09 -16.41
C ASP A 62 4.03 -19.40 -15.01
N ARG A 63 3.54 -18.38 -14.30
CA ARG A 63 3.00 -18.48 -12.94
C ARG A 63 1.46 -18.42 -12.89
N LEU A 64 0.80 -18.46 -14.05
CA LEU A 64 -0.65 -18.47 -14.12
C LEU A 64 -1.23 -19.89 -14.00
N PRO A 65 -2.41 -20.07 -13.35
CA PRO A 65 -3.21 -19.04 -12.70
C PRO A 65 -2.59 -18.57 -11.36
N MET A 66 -2.71 -17.28 -11.07
CA MET A 66 -2.18 -16.66 -9.84
C MET A 66 -3.30 -16.01 -9.02
N ILE A 67 -3.48 -16.44 -7.78
CA ILE A 67 -4.39 -15.79 -6.82
C ILE A 67 -3.82 -14.39 -6.50
N LEU A 68 -4.67 -13.37 -6.59
CA LEU A 68 -4.29 -11.97 -6.36
C LEU A 68 -4.38 -11.59 -4.88
N GLY A 69 -3.96 -10.36 -4.52
CA GLY A 69 -4.03 -9.82 -3.18
C GLY A 69 -2.76 -10.03 -2.36
N CYS A 70 -2.35 -9.00 -1.63
CA CYS A 70 -1.16 -9.03 -0.77
C CYS A 70 -1.43 -8.73 0.70
N ASP A 71 -2.55 -8.09 1.03
CA ASP A 71 -2.93 -7.78 2.41
C ASP A 71 -3.89 -8.84 2.97
N ALA A 72 -3.72 -9.27 4.22
CA ALA A 72 -4.73 -10.08 4.91
C ALA A 72 -4.71 -9.91 6.43
N VAL A 73 -5.90 -10.06 7.01
CA VAL A 73 -6.14 -10.39 8.40
C VAL A 73 -6.93 -11.68 8.43
N GLY A 74 -6.57 -12.58 9.33
CA GLY A 74 -7.20 -13.88 9.41
C GLY A 74 -6.93 -14.59 10.72
N THR A 75 -7.33 -15.85 10.77
CA THR A 75 -7.12 -16.71 11.94
C THR A 75 -6.11 -17.80 11.59
N ALA A 76 -5.03 -17.90 12.37
CA ALA A 76 -4.00 -18.90 12.24
C ALA A 76 -4.50 -20.30 12.71
N PRO A 77 -3.77 -21.40 12.41
CA PRO A 77 -4.21 -22.74 12.80
C PRO A 77 -4.40 -22.97 14.30
N ASP A 78 -3.73 -22.18 15.15
CA ASP A 78 -3.85 -22.23 16.61
C ASP A 78 -5.00 -21.37 17.15
N GLY A 79 -5.77 -20.72 16.29
CA GLY A 79 -6.88 -19.84 16.65
C GLY A 79 -6.51 -18.38 16.88
N THR A 80 -5.23 -18.01 16.75
CA THR A 80 -4.78 -16.62 16.93
C THR A 80 -5.20 -15.74 15.75
N ASP A 81 -5.73 -14.55 16.05
CA ASP A 81 -5.97 -13.54 15.02
C ASP A 81 -4.66 -12.84 14.63
N VAL A 82 -4.38 -12.83 13.32
CA VAL A 82 -3.09 -12.42 12.76
C VAL A 82 -3.25 -11.46 11.60
N VAL A 83 -2.26 -10.60 11.43
CA VAL A 83 -2.02 -9.76 10.26
C VAL A 83 -0.92 -10.41 9.43
N VAL A 84 -1.13 -10.56 8.13
CA VAL A 84 -0.17 -11.16 7.20
C VAL A 84 0.77 -10.09 6.65
N PHE A 85 2.07 -10.27 6.88
CA PHE A 85 3.12 -9.52 6.22
C PHE A 85 3.29 -10.00 4.76
N PRO A 86 3.27 -9.12 3.74
CA PRO A 86 3.09 -9.50 2.34
C PRO A 86 4.36 -10.00 1.63
N LEU A 87 5.53 -9.87 2.24
CA LEU A 87 6.81 -10.19 1.61
C LEU A 87 7.33 -11.56 2.05
N VAL A 88 7.56 -12.45 1.10
CA VAL A 88 8.10 -13.80 1.30
C VAL A 88 9.52 -13.86 0.73
N VAL A 89 10.44 -14.51 1.45
CA VAL A 89 11.83 -14.68 0.98
C VAL A 89 11.81 -15.48 -0.32
N ASP A 90 12.46 -14.95 -1.36
CA ASP A 90 12.55 -15.59 -2.66
C ASP A 90 13.96 -15.39 -3.24
N PRO A 91 14.85 -16.39 -3.13
CA PRO A 91 16.19 -16.33 -3.70
C PRO A 91 16.21 -16.21 -5.23
N GLY A 92 15.10 -16.54 -5.90
CA GLY A 92 14.95 -16.40 -7.34
C GLY A 92 14.60 -14.98 -7.80
N ASP A 93 14.16 -14.11 -6.88
CA ASP A 93 13.89 -12.70 -7.17
C ASP A 93 15.15 -11.85 -6.97
N PRO A 94 15.50 -10.92 -7.88
CA PRO A 94 16.65 -10.02 -7.73
C PRO A 94 16.66 -9.17 -6.45
N ARG A 95 15.48 -8.95 -5.83
CA ARG A 95 15.32 -8.25 -4.55
C ARG A 95 15.54 -9.17 -3.35
N GLY A 96 15.63 -10.48 -3.57
CA GLY A 96 15.66 -11.54 -2.54
C GLY A 96 14.31 -11.81 -1.89
N MET A 97 13.24 -11.18 -2.39
CA MET A 97 11.90 -11.20 -1.81
C MET A 97 10.85 -11.14 -2.92
N SER A 98 9.75 -11.87 -2.75
CA SER A 98 8.54 -11.80 -3.57
C SER A 98 7.41 -11.18 -2.78
N ILE A 99 6.58 -10.35 -3.42
CA ILE A 99 5.28 -9.98 -2.87
C ILE A 99 4.34 -11.18 -3.07
N LEU A 100 3.44 -11.43 -2.12
CA LEU A 100 2.28 -12.29 -2.38
C LEU A 100 1.56 -11.81 -3.66
N SER A 101 1.12 -12.76 -4.48
CA SER A 101 0.61 -12.61 -5.86
C SER A 101 1.63 -12.34 -6.97
N GLU A 102 2.94 -12.46 -6.71
CA GLU A 102 4.00 -12.45 -7.75
C GLU A 102 4.59 -13.85 -8.01
N HIS A 103 5.15 -14.48 -6.99
CA HIS A 103 5.62 -15.89 -7.04
C HIS A 103 4.66 -16.81 -6.29
N PHE A 104 4.26 -16.40 -5.08
CA PHE A 104 3.36 -17.18 -4.22
C PHE A 104 1.91 -16.69 -4.34
N PRO A 105 0.91 -17.59 -4.24
CA PRO A 105 -0.50 -17.20 -4.27
C PRO A 105 -0.86 -16.12 -3.24
N GLY A 106 -1.72 -15.20 -3.66
CA GLY A 106 -2.17 -14.07 -2.86
C GLY A 106 -3.31 -14.35 -1.89
N THR A 107 -3.85 -13.26 -1.34
CA THR A 107 -4.80 -13.25 -0.21
C THR A 107 -6.27 -13.09 -0.60
N PHE A 108 -6.59 -12.90 -1.89
CA PHE A 108 -7.98 -12.87 -2.37
C PHE A 108 -8.52 -14.29 -2.53
N ALA A 109 -8.53 -15.04 -1.44
CA ALA A 109 -9.09 -16.38 -1.34
C ALA A 109 -9.57 -16.62 0.09
N GLU A 110 -10.43 -17.63 0.28
CA GLU A 110 -10.91 -18.00 1.61
C GLU A 110 -9.77 -18.40 2.56
N ARG A 111 -8.66 -18.92 2.01
CA ARG A 111 -7.46 -19.30 2.75
C ARG A 111 -6.21 -18.90 1.99
N VAL A 112 -5.14 -18.61 2.72
CA VAL A 112 -3.81 -18.33 2.15
C VAL A 112 -2.74 -19.11 2.91
N ALA A 113 -1.77 -19.67 2.19
CA ALA A 113 -0.58 -20.24 2.82
C ALA A 113 0.53 -19.21 2.83
N VAL A 114 1.19 -19.03 3.98
CA VAL A 114 2.34 -18.14 4.15
C VAL A 114 3.37 -18.75 5.09
N PRO A 115 4.65 -18.35 5.05
CA PRO A 115 5.61 -18.72 6.08
C PRO A 115 5.10 -18.29 7.46
N ARG A 116 5.33 -19.10 8.49
CA ARG A 116 4.91 -18.75 9.86
C ARG A 116 5.47 -17.40 10.32
N MET A 117 6.68 -17.04 9.88
CA MET A 117 7.32 -15.76 10.20
C MET A 117 6.62 -14.53 9.60
N ASN A 118 5.70 -14.71 8.66
CA ASN A 118 4.89 -13.64 8.08
C ASN A 118 3.65 -13.32 8.92
N LEU A 119 3.38 -14.07 9.99
CA LEU A 119 2.24 -13.83 10.87
C LEU A 119 2.63 -12.91 12.01
N LEU A 120 2.02 -11.72 12.04
CA LEU A 120 2.10 -10.79 13.16
C LEU A 120 0.80 -10.84 13.96
N PRO A 121 0.84 -10.77 15.30
CA PRO A 121 -0.38 -10.76 16.10
C PRO A 121 -1.21 -9.50 15.80
N LEU A 122 -2.53 -9.66 15.67
CA LEU A 122 -3.45 -8.52 15.59
C LEU A 122 -3.56 -7.85 16.98
N PRO A 123 -3.17 -6.57 17.14
CA PRO A 123 -3.31 -5.90 18.42
C PRO A 123 -4.78 -5.73 18.84
N ALA A 124 -5.02 -5.77 20.15
CA ALA A 124 -6.32 -5.40 20.70
C ALA A 124 -6.66 -3.94 20.31
N GLY A 125 -7.93 -3.68 19.98
CA GLY A 125 -8.42 -2.34 19.62
C GLY A 125 -8.34 -2.01 18.12
N LEU A 126 -7.68 -2.84 17.30
CA LEU A 126 -7.75 -2.75 15.84
C LEU A 126 -8.76 -3.76 15.29
N SER A 127 -9.68 -3.28 14.45
CA SER A 127 -10.61 -4.15 13.73
C SER A 127 -9.88 -4.90 12.61
N ALA A 128 -10.43 -6.03 12.16
CA ALA A 128 -9.89 -6.74 11.00
C ALA A 128 -9.92 -5.88 9.72
N THR A 129 -10.94 -5.03 9.57
CA THR A 129 -11.08 -4.07 8.47
C THR A 129 -9.94 -3.06 8.45
N ASP A 130 -9.62 -2.48 9.61
CA ASP A 130 -8.53 -1.51 9.74
C ASP A 130 -7.19 -2.20 9.51
N ALA A 131 -6.94 -3.31 10.21
CA ALA A 131 -5.66 -4.00 10.12
C ALA A 131 -5.37 -4.55 8.72
N ALA A 132 -6.39 -4.93 7.94
CA ALA A 132 -6.22 -5.36 6.54
C ALA A 132 -5.76 -4.25 5.60
N CYS A 133 -5.85 -2.98 5.99
CA CYS A 133 -5.35 -1.86 5.19
C CYS A 133 -3.86 -1.60 5.39
N LEU A 134 -3.25 -2.19 6.41
CA LEU A 134 -1.93 -1.82 6.89
C LEU A 134 -0.72 -2.41 6.14
N PRO A 135 -0.70 -3.71 5.78
CA PRO A 135 0.55 -4.41 5.46
C PRO A 135 1.28 -3.91 4.22
N THR A 136 0.55 -3.38 3.23
CA THR A 136 1.14 -2.84 2.00
C THR A 136 1.19 -1.32 2.01
N ALA A 137 0.03 -0.66 1.92
CA ALA A 137 -0.03 0.77 1.66
C ALA A 137 0.38 1.63 2.86
N TRP A 138 -0.12 1.32 4.06
CA TRP A 138 0.26 2.09 5.25
C TRP A 138 1.66 1.75 5.72
N LEU A 139 2.11 0.50 5.62
CA LEU A 139 3.50 0.14 5.90
C LEU A 139 4.48 0.92 5.02
N THR A 140 4.15 1.05 3.72
CA THR A 140 4.93 1.89 2.80
C THR A 140 4.95 3.34 3.31
N ALA A 141 3.79 3.91 3.64
CA ALA A 141 3.71 5.29 4.15
C ALA A 141 4.47 5.49 5.48
N TRP A 142 4.37 4.53 6.40
CA TRP A 142 5.10 4.52 7.67
C TRP A 142 6.60 4.59 7.41
N ARG A 143 7.14 3.66 6.63
CA ARG A 143 8.57 3.64 6.26
C ARG A 143 9.01 4.91 5.52
N MET A 144 8.13 5.46 4.67
CA MET A 144 8.43 6.72 3.99
C MET A 144 8.59 7.89 4.96
N LEU A 145 7.77 7.94 6.01
CA LEU A 145 7.82 8.98 7.03
C LEU A 145 8.96 8.74 8.02
N THR A 146 9.00 7.56 8.64
CA THR A 146 9.91 7.26 9.76
C THR A 146 11.31 6.93 9.27
N THR A 147 11.53 5.76 8.70
CA THR A 147 12.87 5.27 8.34
C THR A 147 13.55 6.08 7.24
N LYS A 148 12.82 6.44 6.19
CA LYS A 148 13.38 7.16 5.02
C LYS A 148 13.29 8.67 5.19
N GLY A 149 12.13 9.16 5.61
CA GLY A 149 11.87 10.58 5.80
C GLY A 149 12.55 11.14 7.05
N ARG A 150 12.84 10.29 8.06
CA ARG A 150 13.34 10.71 9.37
C ARG A 150 12.47 11.82 9.95
N VAL A 151 11.16 11.61 9.92
CA VAL A 151 10.15 12.64 10.20
C VAL A 151 10.24 13.19 11.62
N ASP A 152 10.87 12.51 12.56
CA ASP A 152 11.14 13.03 13.90
C ASP A 152 11.99 14.31 13.88
N GLU A 153 12.88 14.44 12.89
CA GLU A 153 13.72 15.62 12.64
C GLU A 153 13.00 16.70 11.82
N ALA A 154 11.75 16.46 11.40
CA ALA A 154 11.00 17.33 10.50
C ALA A 154 9.90 18.11 11.23
N ASP A 155 9.60 19.31 10.74
CA ASP A 155 8.46 20.11 11.16
C ASP A 155 7.29 19.98 10.18
N ALA A 156 7.59 19.91 8.87
CA ALA A 156 6.59 19.92 7.82
C ALA A 156 6.79 18.83 6.75
N VAL A 157 5.67 18.27 6.30
CA VAL A 157 5.60 17.20 5.29
C VAL A 157 4.74 17.63 4.12
N LEU A 158 5.19 17.38 2.88
CA LEU A 158 4.37 17.48 1.68
C LEU A 158 4.02 16.09 1.16
N VAL A 159 2.73 15.82 0.90
CA VAL A 159 2.26 14.60 0.24
C VAL A 159 1.76 14.93 -1.17
N GLN A 160 2.37 14.36 -2.19
CA GLN A 160 1.94 14.57 -3.58
C GLN A 160 0.83 13.59 -3.97
N GLY A 161 -0.21 14.12 -4.64
CA GLY A 161 -1.27 13.30 -5.24
C GLY A 161 -2.12 12.53 -4.23
N ALA A 162 -2.50 13.18 -3.14
CA ALA A 162 -3.30 12.58 -2.09
C ALA A 162 -4.70 12.17 -2.58
N GLY A 163 -5.05 10.92 -2.28
CA GLY A 163 -6.30 10.27 -2.68
C GLY A 163 -6.18 8.75 -2.76
N GLY A 164 -5.00 8.22 -3.10
CA GLY A 164 -4.72 6.78 -3.06
C GLY A 164 -4.26 6.30 -1.68
N GLY A 165 -4.25 4.98 -1.47
CA GLY A 165 -3.99 4.36 -0.17
C GLY A 165 -2.70 4.80 0.53
N VAL A 166 -1.57 4.85 -0.16
CA VAL A 166 -0.28 5.29 0.43
C VAL A 166 -0.34 6.78 0.80
N ALA A 167 -0.87 7.62 -0.08
CA ALA A 167 -0.87 9.07 0.14
C ALA A 167 -1.85 9.48 1.26
N THR A 168 -3.04 8.86 1.35
CA THR A 168 -3.95 9.10 2.47
C THR A 168 -3.39 8.56 3.78
N ALA A 169 -2.67 7.42 3.75
CA ALA A 169 -1.97 6.91 4.93
C ALA A 169 -0.87 7.88 5.39
N ALA A 170 -0.07 8.40 4.47
CA ALA A 170 0.98 9.36 4.79
C ALA A 170 0.42 10.65 5.41
N VAL A 171 -0.72 11.14 4.92
CA VAL A 171 -1.41 12.29 5.54
C VAL A 171 -1.84 11.96 6.97
N ALA A 172 -2.59 10.87 7.16
CA ALA A 172 -3.11 10.51 8.48
C ALA A 172 -1.99 10.25 9.50
N LEU A 173 -0.95 9.51 9.10
CA LEU A 173 0.19 9.20 9.96
C LEU A 173 1.02 10.45 10.28
N ALA A 174 1.31 11.32 9.30
CA ALA A 174 2.09 12.53 9.56
C ALA A 174 1.34 13.51 10.48
N VAL A 175 0.02 13.63 10.34
CA VAL A 175 -0.81 14.42 11.28
C VAL A 175 -0.77 13.82 12.68
N ALA A 176 -0.92 12.49 12.80
CA ALA A 176 -0.85 11.80 14.09
C ALA A 176 0.53 11.92 14.76
N LEU A 177 1.60 12.01 13.97
CA LEU A 177 2.97 12.29 14.42
C LEU A 177 3.21 13.78 14.75
N GLY A 178 2.16 14.61 14.75
CA GLY A 178 2.21 16.02 15.15
C GLY A 178 2.85 16.95 14.12
N LYS A 179 2.94 16.55 12.86
CA LYS A 179 3.61 17.32 11.80
C LYS A 179 2.65 18.27 11.09
N ARG A 180 3.19 19.37 10.56
CA ARG A 180 2.43 20.24 9.64
C ARG A 180 2.35 19.54 8.29
N VAL A 181 1.16 19.21 7.83
CA VAL A 181 0.98 18.43 6.59
C VAL A 181 0.37 19.29 5.50
N TYR A 182 1.04 19.33 4.36
CA TYR A 182 0.53 19.84 3.09
C TYR A 182 0.27 18.67 2.16
N ALA A 183 -0.84 18.68 1.44
CA ALA A 183 -1.17 17.60 0.53
C ALA A 183 -1.80 18.13 -0.75
N THR A 184 -1.30 17.66 -1.89
CA THR A 184 -1.82 18.09 -3.20
C THR A 184 -2.80 17.07 -3.75
N SER A 185 -3.86 17.53 -4.40
CA SER A 185 -4.74 16.66 -5.19
C SER A 185 -5.39 17.45 -6.30
N ARG A 186 -5.54 16.86 -7.49
CA ARG A 186 -6.21 17.48 -8.65
C ARG A 186 -7.74 17.46 -8.56
N ASP A 187 -8.28 16.76 -7.57
CA ASP A 187 -9.71 16.58 -7.36
C ASP A 187 -10.17 17.43 -6.17
N ALA A 188 -11.14 18.32 -6.40
CA ALA A 188 -11.65 19.24 -5.39
C ALA A 188 -12.31 18.51 -4.21
N GLY A 189 -13.10 17.47 -4.46
CA GLY A 189 -13.74 16.68 -3.42
C GLY A 189 -12.71 15.90 -2.58
N LYS A 190 -11.65 15.37 -3.21
CA LYS A 190 -10.56 14.74 -2.47
C LYS A 190 -9.80 15.74 -1.61
N ARG A 191 -9.62 16.99 -2.07
CA ARG A 191 -9.01 18.06 -1.24
C ARG A 191 -9.84 18.39 0.00
N GLU A 192 -11.16 18.43 -0.10
CA GLU A 192 -12.03 18.61 1.08
C GLU A 192 -11.83 17.48 2.10
N ARG A 193 -11.79 16.23 1.62
CA ARG A 193 -11.54 15.07 2.48
C ARG A 193 -10.12 15.06 3.07
N ILE A 194 -9.11 15.51 2.33
CA ILE A 194 -7.74 15.70 2.84
C ILE A 194 -7.72 16.73 3.97
N ALA A 195 -8.45 17.84 3.82
CA ALA A 195 -8.55 18.85 4.86
C ALA A 195 -9.18 18.31 6.15
N GLN A 196 -10.18 17.44 6.03
CA GLN A 196 -10.79 16.75 7.17
C GLN A 196 -9.82 15.81 7.91
N LEU A 197 -8.76 15.33 7.24
CA LEU A 197 -7.69 14.54 7.87
C LEU A 197 -6.67 15.41 8.63
N GLY A 198 -6.82 16.75 8.63
CA GLY A 198 -5.93 17.68 9.33
C GLY A 198 -4.79 18.26 8.48
N ALA A 199 -4.78 18.01 7.17
CA ALA A 199 -3.78 18.58 6.26
C ALA A 199 -4.27 19.86 5.57
N THR A 200 -3.33 20.73 5.19
CA THR A 200 -3.60 21.84 4.28
C THR A 200 -3.66 21.31 2.85
N ALA A 201 -4.87 21.20 2.30
CA ALA A 201 -5.12 20.68 0.96
C ALA A 201 -4.88 21.76 -0.11
N LEU A 202 -4.16 21.41 -1.17
CA LEU A 202 -3.69 22.33 -2.21
C LEU A 202 -3.88 21.75 -3.62
N GLU A 203 -3.96 22.62 -4.62
CA GLU A 203 -3.85 22.21 -6.02
C GLU A 203 -2.43 21.70 -6.32
N PRO A 204 -2.26 20.77 -7.29
CA PRO A 204 -0.93 20.35 -7.73
C PRO A 204 -0.10 21.53 -8.22
N GLY A 205 1.14 21.62 -7.75
CA GLY A 205 2.06 22.70 -8.11
C GLY A 205 1.79 24.05 -7.43
N ALA A 206 0.78 24.15 -6.57
CA ALA A 206 0.52 25.37 -5.80
C ALA A 206 1.70 25.69 -4.87
N ARG A 207 2.03 26.97 -4.75
CA ARG A 207 3.10 27.43 -3.86
C ARG A 207 2.72 27.17 -2.40
N LEU A 208 3.56 26.41 -1.70
CA LEU A 208 3.40 26.18 -0.27
C LEU A 208 3.67 27.45 0.56
N PRO A 209 3.04 27.60 1.74
CA PRO A 209 3.34 28.68 2.69
C PRO A 209 4.79 28.64 3.20
N GLU A 210 5.36 27.45 3.33
CA GLU A 210 6.73 27.20 3.75
C GLU A 210 7.39 26.10 2.89
N ARG A 211 8.70 25.95 2.99
CA ARG A 211 9.39 24.78 2.45
C ARG A 211 9.27 23.64 3.44
N VAL A 212 9.25 22.40 2.94
CA VAL A 212 9.04 21.21 3.78
C VAL A 212 10.32 20.38 3.91
N ASP A 213 10.44 19.65 5.01
CA ASP A 213 11.60 18.82 5.34
C ASP A 213 11.50 17.42 4.73
N VAL A 214 10.26 16.93 4.56
CA VAL A 214 9.98 15.62 3.96
C VAL A 214 8.94 15.77 2.86
N VAL A 215 9.21 15.17 1.70
CA VAL A 215 8.24 15.04 0.61
C VAL A 215 7.95 13.56 0.38
N ILE A 216 6.66 13.21 0.41
CA ILE A 216 6.12 11.89 0.09
C ILE A 216 5.68 11.92 -1.38
N GLU A 217 6.47 11.27 -2.23
CA GLU A 217 6.30 11.25 -3.67
C GLU A 217 5.81 9.88 -4.14
N THR A 218 4.61 9.86 -4.73
CA THR A 218 3.94 8.65 -5.24
C THR A 218 3.47 8.81 -6.69
N VAL A 219 3.57 10.03 -7.22
CA VAL A 219 3.02 10.41 -8.53
C VAL A 219 4.11 10.34 -9.60
N GLY A 220 5.32 10.82 -9.30
CA GLY A 220 6.46 10.75 -10.21
C GLY A 220 6.57 11.94 -11.13
N GLU A 221 6.69 11.72 -12.44
CA GLU A 221 7.09 12.72 -13.45
C GLU A 221 6.31 14.04 -13.34
N ALA A 222 4.99 13.97 -13.20
CA ALA A 222 4.12 15.15 -13.18
C ALA A 222 4.33 16.09 -11.97
N THR A 223 4.85 15.59 -10.85
CA THR A 223 4.97 16.36 -9.59
C THR A 223 6.39 16.53 -9.11
N PHE A 224 7.36 15.81 -9.68
CA PHE A 224 8.72 15.76 -9.15
C PHE A 224 9.42 17.12 -9.11
N ASP A 225 9.21 17.97 -10.12
CA ASP A 225 9.74 19.34 -10.14
C ASP A 225 9.13 20.21 -9.01
N HIS A 226 7.84 20.02 -8.71
CA HIS A 226 7.19 20.67 -7.56
C HIS A 226 7.78 20.14 -6.24
N SER A 227 7.99 18.83 -6.11
CA SER A 227 8.65 18.20 -4.95
C SER A 227 10.03 18.82 -4.68
N LEU A 228 10.86 18.95 -5.72
CA LEU A 228 12.15 19.63 -5.62
C LEU A 228 11.98 21.10 -5.19
N LYS A 229 11.06 21.83 -5.82
CA LYS A 229 10.83 23.27 -5.56
C LYS A 229 10.29 23.57 -4.17
N SER A 230 9.57 22.63 -3.57
CA SER A 230 8.96 22.76 -2.24
C SER A 230 9.87 22.29 -1.11
N ALA A 231 10.91 21.52 -1.40
CA ALA A 231 11.89 21.06 -0.43
C ALA A 231 12.69 22.21 0.24
N ALA A 232 12.91 22.09 1.55
CA ALA A 232 13.82 22.89 2.36
C ALA A 232 15.30 22.45 2.15
N PRO A 233 16.30 23.21 2.62
CA PRO A 233 17.67 22.71 2.68
C PRO A 233 17.74 21.40 3.49
N MET A 234 18.53 20.43 3.02
CA MET A 234 18.71 19.09 3.63
C MET A 234 17.45 18.22 3.66
N ALA A 235 16.39 18.62 2.96
CA ALA A 235 15.13 17.88 2.93
C ALA A 235 15.26 16.54 2.17
N ARG A 236 14.36 15.62 2.51
CA ARG A 236 14.26 14.27 1.94
C ARG A 236 13.04 14.14 1.06
N ILE A 237 13.25 13.74 -0.19
CA ILE A 237 12.18 13.39 -1.13
C ILE A 237 12.14 11.87 -1.21
N VAL A 238 11.12 11.28 -0.59
CA VAL A 238 10.96 9.83 -0.51
C VAL A 238 9.99 9.37 -1.59
N VAL A 239 10.46 8.48 -2.47
CA VAL A 239 9.73 8.00 -3.65
C VAL A 239 9.33 6.54 -3.44
N SER A 240 8.04 6.23 -3.60
CA SER A 240 7.51 4.86 -3.54
C SER A 240 6.62 4.48 -4.73
N GLY A 241 6.42 5.40 -5.68
CA GLY A 241 5.61 5.14 -6.87
C GLY A 241 5.78 6.22 -7.93
N ALA A 242 5.29 5.90 -9.13
CA ALA A 242 5.43 6.72 -10.33
C ALA A 242 4.16 6.65 -11.20
N THR A 243 2.99 6.84 -10.58
CA THR A 243 1.68 6.62 -11.22
C THR A 243 1.42 7.49 -12.45
N ALA A 244 2.07 8.66 -12.57
CA ALA A 244 1.93 9.59 -13.68
C ALA A 244 3.21 9.70 -14.55
N GLY A 245 4.10 8.71 -14.50
CA GLY A 245 5.34 8.66 -15.27
C GLY A 245 6.57 8.43 -14.39
N HIS A 246 7.52 7.64 -14.89
CA HIS A 246 8.68 7.17 -14.13
C HIS A 246 10.01 7.86 -14.50
N GLU A 247 10.00 8.81 -15.43
CA GLU A 247 11.21 9.49 -15.92
C GLU A 247 11.17 11.02 -15.69
N PRO A 248 11.09 11.52 -14.43
CA PRO A 248 11.14 12.95 -14.16
C PRO A 248 12.48 13.58 -14.58
N LYS A 249 12.42 14.82 -15.08
CA LYS A 249 13.61 15.68 -15.22
C LYS A 249 14.05 16.18 -13.84
N VAL A 250 15.31 15.96 -13.48
CA VAL A 250 15.88 16.37 -12.19
C VAL A 250 16.84 17.54 -12.35
N ASN A 251 16.59 18.65 -11.65
CA ASN A 251 17.50 19.79 -11.60
C ASN A 251 18.63 19.55 -10.57
N LEU A 252 19.76 18.99 -11.02
CA LEU A 252 20.89 18.66 -10.14
C LEU A 252 21.50 19.87 -9.42
N ARG A 253 21.41 21.09 -10.00
CA ARG A 253 21.89 22.31 -9.32
C ARG A 253 21.17 22.55 -8.02
N ARG A 254 19.88 22.25 -8.00
CA ARG A 254 19.06 22.35 -6.81
C ARG A 254 19.38 21.25 -5.81
N VAL A 255 19.58 20.02 -6.29
CA VAL A 255 19.95 18.88 -5.44
C VAL A 255 21.22 19.18 -4.66
N PHE A 256 22.32 19.55 -5.32
CA PHE A 256 23.58 19.81 -4.59
C PHE A 256 23.55 21.12 -3.79
N ALA A 257 22.91 22.18 -4.29
CA ALA A 257 22.92 23.47 -3.58
C ALA A 257 22.05 23.45 -2.32
N MET A 258 20.95 22.70 -2.35
CA MET A 258 20.06 22.52 -1.20
C MET A 258 20.41 21.26 -0.40
N GLN A 259 21.41 20.47 -0.82
CA GLN A 259 21.82 19.20 -0.19
C GLN A 259 20.64 18.23 -0.01
N LEU A 260 19.79 18.09 -1.04
CA LEU A 260 18.61 17.24 -0.98
C LEU A 260 18.98 15.75 -1.04
N GLU A 261 18.21 14.93 -0.32
CA GLU A 261 18.24 13.47 -0.46
C GLU A 261 17.05 13.00 -1.28
N ILE A 262 17.28 12.14 -2.29
CA ILE A 262 16.22 11.47 -3.05
C ILE A 262 16.31 9.98 -2.72
N LEU A 263 15.30 9.46 -2.04
CA LEU A 263 15.33 8.14 -1.41
C LEU A 263 14.23 7.25 -1.99
N GLY A 264 14.60 6.09 -2.52
CA GLY A 264 13.63 5.07 -2.94
C GLY A 264 13.20 4.18 -1.77
N THR A 265 11.94 3.75 -1.79
CA THR A 265 11.44 2.71 -0.89
C THR A 265 10.25 1.95 -1.48
N SER A 266 10.04 0.72 -1.01
CA SER A 266 8.84 -0.08 -1.26
C SER A 266 8.53 -0.87 0.01
N MET A 267 7.24 -0.95 0.38
CA MET A 267 6.75 -1.60 1.61
C MET A 267 7.59 -1.27 2.84
N GLY A 268 7.92 -2.27 3.66
CA GLY A 268 8.74 -2.16 4.85
C GLY A 268 9.10 -3.53 5.39
N THR A 269 9.58 -3.57 6.62
CA THR A 269 10.01 -4.78 7.34
C THR A 269 8.91 -5.30 8.28
N PRO A 270 8.99 -6.56 8.75
CA PRO A 270 8.09 -7.05 9.79
C PRO A 270 8.13 -6.21 11.07
N GLY A 271 9.32 -5.69 11.43
CA GLY A 271 9.49 -4.78 12.57
C GLY A 271 8.71 -3.48 12.39
N GLU A 272 8.86 -2.83 11.23
CA GLU A 272 8.11 -1.61 10.91
C GLU A 272 6.59 -1.83 10.86
N LEU A 273 6.12 -3.01 10.42
CA LEU A 273 4.69 -3.34 10.47
C LEU A 273 4.21 -3.54 11.92
N THR A 274 5.05 -4.13 12.77
CA THR A 274 4.75 -4.28 14.21
C THR A 274 4.68 -2.91 14.90
N GLU A 275 5.62 -2.01 14.60
CA GLU A 275 5.60 -0.61 15.07
C GLU A 275 4.34 0.12 14.61
N LEU A 276 4.00 0.01 13.32
CA LEU A 276 2.81 0.64 12.75
C LEU A 276 1.52 0.12 13.40
N LEU A 277 1.41 -1.19 13.59
CA LEU A 277 0.27 -1.83 14.25
C LEU A 277 0.12 -1.31 15.69
N THR A 278 1.23 -1.23 16.41
CA THR A 278 1.27 -0.71 17.80
C THR A 278 0.87 0.76 17.83
N PHE A 279 1.46 1.59 16.96
CA PHE A 279 1.15 3.01 16.85
C PHE A 279 -0.33 3.26 16.55
N CYS A 280 -0.92 2.53 15.59
CA CYS A 280 -2.33 2.69 15.26
C CYS A 280 -3.25 2.27 16.42
N ALA A 281 -2.89 1.22 17.17
CA ALA A 281 -3.65 0.79 18.33
C ALA A 281 -3.59 1.81 19.47
N GLU A 282 -2.38 2.26 19.84
CA GLU A 282 -2.14 3.15 20.98
C GLU A 282 -2.63 4.58 20.76
N HIS A 283 -2.47 5.11 19.54
CA HIS A 283 -2.84 6.49 19.21
C HIS A 283 -4.22 6.60 18.54
N GLU A 284 -4.98 5.51 18.51
CA GLU A 284 -6.30 5.43 17.89
C GLU A 284 -6.33 5.91 16.41
N VAL A 285 -5.21 5.79 15.71
CA VAL A 285 -5.11 6.13 14.29
C VAL A 285 -5.76 5.02 13.47
N ARG A 286 -6.66 5.38 12.55
CA ARG A 286 -7.42 4.43 11.73
C ARG A 286 -7.21 4.67 10.24
N PRO A 287 -7.16 3.61 9.43
CA PRO A 287 -7.17 3.72 7.99
C PRO A 287 -8.34 4.51 7.44
N VAL A 288 -8.04 5.34 6.43
CA VAL A 288 -9.09 5.93 5.60
C VAL A 288 -9.65 4.82 4.71
N VAL A 289 -10.76 4.23 5.16
CA VAL A 289 -11.49 3.22 4.40
C VAL A 289 -12.50 3.91 3.49
N ASP A 290 -12.36 3.68 2.20
CA ASP A 290 -13.28 4.16 1.17
C ASP A 290 -14.56 3.33 1.15
N SER A 291 -14.42 2.00 1.17
CA SER A 291 -15.52 1.05 1.13
C SER A 291 -15.09 -0.32 1.65
N VAL A 292 -16.07 -1.08 2.15
CA VAL A 292 -15.93 -2.49 2.50
C VAL A 292 -16.83 -3.28 1.54
N VAL A 293 -16.25 -4.22 0.81
CA VAL A 293 -16.92 -4.98 -0.25
C VAL A 293 -16.89 -6.47 0.11
N PRO A 294 -18.02 -7.19 0.13
CA PRO A 294 -18.01 -8.64 0.31
C PRO A 294 -17.20 -9.35 -0.76
N PHE A 295 -16.48 -10.42 -0.41
CA PHE A 295 -15.63 -11.16 -1.33
C PHE A 295 -16.38 -11.65 -2.58
N GLY A 296 -17.66 -12.02 -2.43
CA GLY A 296 -18.52 -12.38 -3.55
C GLY A 296 -18.75 -11.28 -4.59
N ARG A 297 -18.40 -10.02 -4.28
CA ARG A 297 -18.51 -8.84 -5.16
C ARG A 297 -17.17 -8.14 -5.37
N ILE A 298 -16.05 -8.85 -5.21
CA ILE A 298 -14.70 -8.30 -5.31
C ILE A 298 -14.43 -7.56 -6.64
N GLU A 299 -15.09 -7.93 -7.73
CA GLU A 299 -15.02 -7.23 -9.01
C GLU A 299 -15.42 -5.74 -8.89
N GLU A 300 -16.38 -5.40 -8.02
CA GLU A 300 -16.77 -4.01 -7.73
C GLU A 300 -15.60 -3.23 -7.10
N ALA A 301 -14.82 -3.87 -6.23
CA ALA A 301 -13.64 -3.25 -5.60
C ALA A 301 -12.54 -2.97 -6.62
N PHE A 302 -12.28 -3.93 -7.53
CA PHE A 302 -11.33 -3.76 -8.63
C PHE A 302 -11.76 -2.64 -9.59
N ALA A 303 -13.04 -2.62 -10.00
CA ALA A 303 -13.57 -1.57 -10.86
C ALA A 303 -13.46 -0.19 -10.21
N ARG A 304 -13.77 -0.10 -8.91
CA ARG A 304 -13.67 1.15 -8.15
C ARG A 304 -12.23 1.64 -8.04
N LEU A 305 -11.26 0.76 -7.74
CA LEU A 305 -9.84 1.12 -7.73
C LEU A 305 -9.38 1.57 -9.13
N HIS A 306 -9.72 0.81 -10.17
CA HIS A 306 -9.32 1.08 -11.55
C HIS A 306 -9.84 2.43 -12.07
N SER A 307 -11.05 2.83 -11.67
CA SER A 307 -11.64 4.12 -12.04
C SER A 307 -10.91 5.34 -11.46
N GLY A 308 -10.07 5.14 -10.42
CA GLY A 308 -9.44 6.23 -9.66
C GLY A 308 -10.40 6.98 -8.73
N ALA A 309 -11.66 6.56 -8.61
CA ALA A 309 -12.68 7.21 -7.77
C ALA A 309 -12.46 7.00 -6.26
N ALA A 310 -11.74 5.95 -5.88
CA ALA A 310 -11.50 5.63 -4.47
C ALA A 310 -10.75 6.76 -3.74
N PHE A 311 -11.05 6.92 -2.45
CA PHE A 311 -10.30 7.77 -1.52
C PHE A 311 -9.85 6.96 -0.30
N GLY A 312 -8.59 6.55 -0.30
CA GLY A 312 -8.05 5.64 0.71
C GLY A 312 -8.07 4.18 0.27
N LYS A 313 -8.42 3.27 1.18
CA LYS A 313 -8.34 1.81 0.99
C LYS A 313 -9.72 1.20 0.81
N ILE A 314 -9.82 0.21 -0.09
CA ILE A 314 -11.02 -0.62 -0.24
C ILE A 314 -10.71 -1.97 0.41
N VAL A 315 -11.55 -2.35 1.36
CA VAL A 315 -11.41 -3.60 2.12
C VAL A 315 -12.31 -4.66 1.50
N ILE A 316 -11.82 -5.89 1.44
CA ILE A 316 -12.61 -7.06 1.06
C ILE A 316 -12.95 -7.83 2.33
N ASP A 317 -14.25 -8.04 2.56
CA ASP A 317 -14.78 -8.84 3.66
C ASP A 317 -14.98 -10.28 3.20
N HIS A 318 -14.26 -11.22 3.81
CA HIS A 318 -14.34 -12.65 3.49
C HIS A 318 -15.33 -13.40 4.38
N THR A 319 -15.99 -12.70 5.31
CA THR A 319 -16.95 -13.30 6.25
C THR A 319 -18.41 -13.13 5.81
N ALA A 320 -18.64 -12.34 4.76
CA ALA A 320 -19.95 -11.98 4.23
C ALA A 320 -20.34 -12.72 2.95
#